data_AF-A0A2S8PGE0-F1
#
_entry.id   AF-A0A2S8PGE0-F1
#
_cell.length_a   1.000
_cell.length_b   1.000
_cell.length_c   1.000
_cell.angle_alpha   90.00
_cell.angle_beta   90.00
_cell.angle_gamma   90.00
#
_symmetry.space_group_name_H-M   'P 1'
#
loop_
_entity.id
_entity.type
_entity.pdbx_description
1 polymer ?
#
loop_
_entity_poly.entity_id
_entity_poly.type
_entity_poly.pdbx_seq_one_letter_code
_entity_poly.pdbx_strand_id
1 'polypeptide(L)'
;MTISYVPGTARLTDLNGNSAGYLNLEPVTVTTLLDMGDIQSAVVQGDTIQVVFNKTLVSQSSVTVTQFQVLVDGTTSSLASASVNGSTLTIKLSNPVINGQKVELSYIPGATPLRDSAGTYLKYFNKVPVSNTGTITGSGSTDPNRPSYLTLMEAGEFGQAMFALGNQATAVSDV
;
A
#
# COMPACT_ATOMS: atom_id res chain seq x y z
N MET A 1 -26.18 -4.93 7.86
CA MET A 1 -26.76 -3.65 8.32
C MET A 1 -28.16 -3.56 7.76
N THR A 2 -29.13 -3.09 8.53
CA THR A 2 -30.51 -2.91 8.04
C THR A 2 -30.92 -1.46 8.26
N ILE A 3 -31.82 -0.96 7.43
CA ILE A 3 -32.44 0.35 7.62
C ILE A 3 -33.94 0.18 7.88
N SER A 4 -34.45 0.90 8.88
CA SER A 4 -35.86 0.98 9.20
C SER A 4 -36.28 2.44 9.30
N TYR A 5 -37.46 2.76 8.81
CA TYR A 5 -38.05 4.10 8.90
C TYR A 5 -39.56 3.98 9.14
N VAL A 6 -40.01 4.60 10.24
CA VAL A 6 -41.42 4.67 10.61
C VAL A 6 -41.88 6.12 10.47
N PRO A 7 -42.76 6.45 9.51
CA PRO A 7 -43.19 7.82 9.30
C PRO A 7 -44.07 8.30 10.46
N GLY A 8 -43.71 9.45 11.06
CA GLY A 8 -44.48 10.15 12.08
C GLY A 8 -45.28 11.35 11.53
N THR A 9 -45.69 12.24 12.43
CA THR A 9 -46.30 13.54 12.07
C THR A 9 -45.31 14.48 11.39
N ALA A 10 -44.03 14.43 11.78
CA ALA A 10 -42.90 15.02 11.06
C ALA A 10 -42.18 13.91 10.29
N ARG A 11 -42.58 13.70 9.03
CA ARG A 11 -42.06 12.66 8.15
C ARG A 11 -41.08 13.26 7.14
N LEU A 12 -40.12 12.45 6.68
CA LEU A 12 -39.23 12.83 5.60
C LEU A 12 -40.05 13.10 4.34
N THR A 13 -39.76 14.21 3.67
CA THR A 13 -40.38 14.58 2.39
C THR A 13 -39.29 14.88 1.36
N ASP A 14 -39.52 14.54 0.10
CA ASP A 14 -38.63 14.94 -0.99
C ASP A 14 -38.78 16.45 -1.33
N LEU A 15 -38.00 16.93 -2.29
CA LEU A 15 -38.05 18.32 -2.76
C LEU A 15 -39.37 18.72 -3.45
N ASN A 16 -40.16 17.73 -3.87
CA ASN A 16 -41.49 17.90 -4.45
C ASN A 16 -42.59 17.78 -3.38
N GLY A 17 -42.24 17.59 -2.10
CA GLY A 17 -43.17 17.46 -0.99
C GLY A 17 -43.76 16.07 -0.80
N ASN A 18 -43.28 15.06 -1.54
CA ASN A 18 -43.79 13.69 -1.40
C ASN A 18 -43.25 13.08 -0.10
N SER A 19 -44.15 12.50 0.69
CA SER A 19 -43.79 11.86 1.95
C SER A 19 -43.12 10.51 1.74
N ALA A 20 -42.04 10.24 2.47
CA ALA A 20 -41.41 8.94 2.53
C ALA A 20 -42.34 7.90 3.16
N GLY A 21 -42.42 6.72 2.53
CA GLY A 21 -43.18 5.56 3.01
C GLY A 21 -42.44 4.78 4.09
N TYR A 22 -43.13 3.83 4.72
CA TYR A 22 -42.56 2.92 5.73
C TYR A 22 -41.47 2.01 5.14
N LEU A 23 -40.36 1.85 5.86
CA LEU A 23 -39.28 0.89 5.56
C LEU A 23 -39.05 -0.01 6.77
N ASN A 24 -38.98 -1.32 6.57
CA ASN A 24 -38.81 -2.27 7.68
C ASN A 24 -37.64 -3.21 7.46
N LEU A 25 -36.54 -2.93 8.18
CA LEU A 25 -35.37 -3.80 8.23
C LEU A 25 -34.84 -4.16 6.84
N GLU A 26 -34.90 -3.21 5.91
CA GLU A 26 -34.40 -3.44 4.57
C GLU A 26 -32.89 -3.66 4.62
N PRO A 27 -32.37 -4.76 4.04
CA PRO A 27 -30.96 -5.06 4.08
C PRO A 27 -30.18 -4.01 3.30
N VAL A 28 -29.17 -3.43 3.94
CA VAL A 28 -28.24 -2.50 3.30
C VAL A 28 -26.94 -3.25 3.03
N THR A 29 -26.61 -3.36 1.74
CA THR A 29 -25.30 -3.83 1.29
C THR A 29 -24.33 -2.65 1.31
N VAL A 30 -23.41 -2.65 2.27
CA VAL A 30 -22.26 -1.75 2.25
C VAL A 30 -21.19 -2.41 1.42
N THR A 31 -21.12 -2.06 0.13
CA THR A 31 -20.01 -2.50 -0.72
C THR A 31 -18.78 -1.67 -0.34
N THR A 32 -17.88 -2.26 0.45
CA THR A 32 -16.52 -1.73 0.54
C THR A 32 -15.87 -1.96 -0.82
N LEU A 33 -15.86 -0.93 -1.66
CA LEU A 33 -15.14 -0.95 -2.93
C LEU A 33 -13.64 -1.00 -2.61
N LEU A 34 -13.09 -2.20 -2.46
CA LEU A 34 -11.65 -2.43 -2.52
C LEU A 34 -11.28 -2.47 -4.00
N ASP A 35 -11.21 -1.31 -4.64
CA ASP A 35 -10.81 -1.25 -6.05
C ASP A 35 -9.28 -1.16 -6.14
N MET A 36 -8.63 -2.31 -5.95
CA MET A 36 -7.21 -2.48 -6.25
C MET A 36 -6.94 -2.47 -7.76
N GLY A 37 -7.98 -2.43 -8.61
CA GLY A 37 -7.86 -2.54 -10.06
C GLY A 37 -6.98 -1.47 -10.68
N ASP A 38 -6.80 -0.34 -9.99
CA ASP A 38 -5.94 0.75 -10.42
C ASP A 38 -4.45 0.55 -10.08
N ILE A 39 -4.11 -0.37 -9.16
CA ILE A 39 -2.73 -0.60 -8.69
C ILE A 39 -2.11 -1.74 -9.50
N GLN A 40 -1.04 -1.43 -10.22
CA GLN A 40 -0.26 -2.41 -10.97
C GLN A 40 0.76 -3.12 -10.09
N SER A 41 1.46 -2.39 -9.22
CA SER A 41 2.42 -2.94 -8.26
C SER A 41 2.66 -1.99 -7.10
N ALA A 42 3.09 -2.53 -5.96
CA ALA A 42 3.54 -1.75 -4.81
C ALA A 42 4.76 -2.45 -4.18
N VAL A 43 5.85 -1.72 -4.01
CA VAL A 43 7.11 -2.23 -3.46
C VAL A 43 7.65 -1.23 -2.44
N VAL A 44 8.24 -1.73 -1.35
CA VAL A 44 8.99 -0.93 -0.39
C VAL A 44 10.48 -1.28 -0.47
N GLN A 45 11.33 -0.25 -0.45
CA GLN A 45 12.78 -0.37 -0.41
C GLN A 45 13.31 0.62 0.64
N GLY A 46 13.79 0.09 1.77
CA GLY A 46 14.20 0.92 2.91
C GLY A 46 13.03 1.77 3.42
N ASP A 47 13.13 3.09 3.32
CA ASP A 47 12.11 4.03 3.77
C ASP A 47 11.16 4.50 2.65
N THR A 48 11.24 3.91 1.46
CA THR A 48 10.53 4.42 0.28
C THR A 48 9.59 3.36 -0.28
N ILE A 49 8.30 3.68 -0.30
CA ILE A 49 7.26 2.91 -1.00
C ILE A 49 7.06 3.51 -2.37
N GLN A 50 7.10 2.67 -3.40
CA GLN A 50 6.73 3.00 -4.76
C GLN A 50 5.49 2.19 -5.14
N VAL A 51 4.43 2.91 -5.53
CA VAL A 51 3.19 2.33 -6.04
C VAL A 51 3.06 2.73 -7.50
N VAL A 52 2.97 1.74 -8.38
CA VAL A 52 2.73 1.94 -9.81
C VAL A 52 1.26 1.68 -10.08
N PHE A 53 0.59 2.64 -10.71
CA PHE A 53 -0.80 2.53 -11.14
C PHE A 53 -0.89 2.11 -12.60
N ASN A 54 -2.01 1.50 -12.98
CA ASN A 54 -2.36 1.19 -14.38
C ASN A 54 -2.77 2.43 -15.21
N LYS A 55 -2.76 3.61 -14.59
CA LYS A 55 -3.17 4.88 -15.18
C LYS A 55 -2.20 5.99 -14.78
N THR A 56 -2.10 7.00 -15.64
CA THR A 56 -1.30 8.19 -15.37
C THR A 56 -2.07 9.11 -14.44
N LEU A 57 -1.49 9.40 -13.28
CA LEU A 57 -2.02 10.36 -12.34
C LEU A 57 -1.55 11.77 -12.70
N VAL A 58 -2.41 12.75 -12.44
CA VAL A 58 -2.04 14.16 -12.56
C VAL A 58 -1.06 14.48 -11.44
N SER A 59 0.12 14.99 -11.81
CA SER A 59 1.08 15.47 -10.82
C SER A 59 0.47 16.64 -10.05
N GLN A 60 0.51 16.55 -8.73
CA GLN A 60 0.01 17.58 -7.84
C GLN A 60 1.19 18.21 -7.12
N SER A 61 1.21 19.54 -7.03
CA SER A 61 2.29 20.30 -6.37
C SER A 61 2.47 19.91 -4.90
N SER A 62 1.40 19.43 -4.26
CA SER A 62 1.43 18.87 -2.93
C SER A 62 0.45 17.71 -2.85
N VAL A 63 0.94 16.55 -2.43
CA VAL A 63 0.10 15.39 -2.11
C VAL A 63 0.01 15.32 -0.60
N THR A 64 -1.22 15.29 -0.07
CA THR A 64 -1.42 15.33 1.38
C THR A 64 -1.14 13.96 1.99
N VAL A 65 -0.10 13.87 2.82
CA VAL A 65 0.32 12.59 3.45
C VAL A 65 -0.76 11.96 4.33
N THR A 66 -1.66 12.75 4.92
CA THR A 66 -2.75 12.27 5.78
C THR A 66 -3.83 11.49 5.02
N GLN A 67 -3.77 11.49 3.68
CA GLN A 67 -4.60 10.63 2.85
C GLN A 67 -4.08 9.19 2.81
N PHE A 68 -2.87 8.93 3.30
CA PHE A 68 -2.26 7.59 3.32
C PHE A 68 -2.07 7.08 4.74
N GLN A 69 -2.16 5.77 4.88
CA GLN A 69 -1.77 5.05 6.08
C GLN A 69 -0.92 3.85 5.69
N VAL A 70 0.25 3.72 6.31
CA VAL A 70 1.12 2.56 6.15
C VAL A 70 1.17 1.80 7.46
N LEU A 71 0.90 0.49 7.40
CA LEU A 71 1.10 -0.43 8.51
C LEU A 71 2.32 -1.30 8.22
N VAL A 72 3.20 -1.43 9.20
CA VAL A 72 4.34 -2.36 9.19
C VAL A 72 4.14 -3.33 10.36
N ASP A 73 4.00 -4.62 10.07
CA ASP A 73 3.63 -5.67 11.03
C ASP A 73 2.40 -5.31 11.89
N GLY A 74 1.45 -4.59 11.29
CA GLY A 74 0.22 -4.13 11.95
C GLY A 74 0.34 -2.83 12.74
N THR A 75 1.54 -2.25 12.87
CA THR A 75 1.78 -0.98 13.55
C THR A 75 1.81 0.18 12.55
N THR A 76 1.19 1.32 12.88
CA THR A 76 1.21 2.49 11.99
C THR A 76 2.59 3.12 11.92
N SER A 77 3.09 3.31 10.70
CA SER A 77 4.34 4.00 10.42
C SER A 77 4.12 5.46 10.04
N SER A 78 4.99 6.35 10.53
CA SER A 78 4.98 7.77 10.19
C SER A 78 5.45 8.01 8.75
N LEU A 79 4.79 8.95 8.07
CA LEU A 79 5.09 9.34 6.69
C LEU A 79 5.73 10.72 6.66
N ALA A 80 6.85 10.85 5.96
CA ALA A 80 7.58 12.10 5.78
C ALA A 80 7.06 12.91 4.59
N SER A 81 6.77 12.26 3.46
CA SER A 81 6.30 12.93 2.25
C SER A 81 5.61 11.98 1.29
N ALA A 82 4.76 12.51 0.43
CA ALA A 82 4.18 11.79 -0.71
C ALA A 82 4.31 12.65 -1.97
N SER A 83 4.56 12.01 -3.12
CA SER A 83 4.64 12.68 -4.41
C SER A 83 4.14 11.78 -5.53
N VAL A 84 3.62 12.38 -6.59
CA VAL A 84 3.12 11.66 -7.77
C VAL A 84 3.83 12.17 -9.01
N ASN A 85 4.40 11.23 -9.76
CA ASN A 85 5.02 11.48 -11.05
C ASN A 85 4.50 10.45 -12.06
N GLY A 86 3.71 10.91 -13.03
CA GLY A 86 3.07 10.03 -14.01
C GLY A 86 2.19 8.97 -13.34
N SER A 87 2.48 7.69 -13.59
CA SER A 87 1.78 6.55 -12.97
C SER A 87 2.37 6.11 -11.63
N THR A 88 3.39 6.80 -11.11
CA THR A 88 4.10 6.37 -9.89
C THR A 88 3.82 7.31 -8.72
N LEU A 89 3.29 6.76 -7.64
CA LEU A 89 3.22 7.40 -6.33
C LEU A 89 4.42 6.95 -5.50
N THR A 90 5.17 7.92 -5.01
CA THR A 90 6.29 7.70 -4.08
C THR A 90 5.89 8.20 -2.71
N ILE A 91 5.95 7.33 -1.70
CA ILE A 91 5.72 7.67 -0.31
C ILE A 91 7.02 7.42 0.46
N LYS A 92 7.49 8.43 1.19
CA LYS A 92 8.66 8.32 2.06
C LYS A 92 8.19 8.16 3.49
N LEU A 93 8.63 7.11 4.16
CA LEU A 93 8.43 6.87 5.58
C LEU A 93 9.47 7.63 6.40
N SER A 94 9.15 7.91 7.65
CA SER A 94 10.11 8.48 8.61
C SER A 94 11.16 7.47 9.05
N ASN A 95 10.81 6.17 9.04
CA ASN A 95 11.69 5.08 9.43
C ASN A 95 11.72 4.02 8.31
N PRO A 96 12.90 3.43 8.04
CA PRO A 96 13.00 2.35 7.07
C PRO A 96 12.26 1.10 7.55
N VAL A 97 11.72 0.35 6.59
CA VAL A 97 11.14 -0.97 6.82
C VAL A 97 12.24 -2.03 6.66
N ILE A 98 12.27 -2.99 7.57
CA ILE A 98 13.19 -4.13 7.52
C ILE A 98 12.62 -5.16 6.56
N ASN A 99 13.49 -5.78 5.74
CA ASN A 99 13.08 -6.83 4.81
C ASN A 99 12.33 -7.96 5.52
N GLY A 100 11.29 -8.49 4.89
CA GLY A 100 10.46 -9.56 5.44
C GLY A 100 9.32 -9.10 6.34
N GLN A 101 9.30 -7.84 6.78
CA GLN A 101 8.16 -7.27 7.50
C GLN A 101 6.95 -7.14 6.57
N LYS A 102 5.76 -7.39 7.11
CA LYS A 102 4.50 -7.24 6.36
C LYS A 102 4.15 -5.76 6.26
N VAL A 103 4.07 -5.24 5.03
CA VAL A 103 3.67 -3.84 4.78
C VAL A 103 2.32 -3.77 4.09
N GLU A 104 1.44 -2.93 4.62
CA GLU A 104 0.10 -2.68 4.07
C GLU A 104 -0.09 -1.17 3.88
N LEU A 105 -0.57 -0.76 2.71
CA LEU A 105 -0.86 0.64 2.38
C LEU A 105 -2.37 0.84 2.21
N SER A 106 -2.89 1.91 2.81
CA SER A 106 -4.26 2.38 2.60
C SER A 106 -4.27 3.82 2.08
N TYR A 107 -5.29 4.16 1.31
CA TYR A 107 -5.54 5.50 0.82
C TYR A 107 -7.00 5.89 1.00
N ILE A 108 -7.22 7.04 1.63
CA ILE A 108 -8.52 7.66 1.85
C ILE A 108 -8.52 9.02 1.15
N PRO A 109 -9.39 9.23 0.14
CA PRO A 109 -9.58 10.53 -0.49
C PRO A 109 -9.84 11.64 0.55
N GLY A 110 -9.05 12.71 0.51
CA GLY A 110 -9.20 13.89 1.35
C GLY A 110 -9.82 15.06 0.58
N ALA A 111 -9.58 16.29 1.03
CA ALA A 111 -10.05 17.50 0.36
C ALA A 111 -9.49 17.66 -1.07
N THR A 112 -8.26 17.17 -1.30
CA THR A 112 -7.58 17.17 -2.60
C THR A 112 -7.25 15.73 -3.01
N PRO A 113 -8.22 14.98 -3.56
CA PRO A 113 -7.98 13.60 -3.99
C PRO A 113 -7.02 13.53 -5.18
N LEU A 114 -6.28 12.42 -5.26
CA LEU A 114 -5.56 12.05 -6.48
C LEU A 114 -6.54 11.80 -7.61
N ARG A 115 -6.16 12.15 -8.84
CA ARG A 115 -6.95 11.92 -10.05
C ARG A 115 -6.08 11.53 -11.22
N ASP A 116 -6.66 10.82 -12.18
CA ASP A 116 -6.00 10.52 -13.44
C ASP A 116 -6.04 11.68 -14.43
N SER A 117 -5.32 11.53 -15.54
CA SER A 117 -5.31 12.49 -16.65
C SER A 117 -6.67 12.68 -17.33
N ALA A 118 -7.61 11.75 -17.17
CA ALA A 118 -8.98 11.85 -17.65
C ALA A 118 -9.91 12.61 -16.66
N GLY A 119 -9.41 12.99 -15.48
CA GLY A 119 -10.16 13.70 -14.45
C GLY A 119 -10.92 12.79 -13.49
N THR A 120 -10.76 11.47 -13.58
CA THR A 120 -11.39 10.52 -12.67
C THR A 120 -10.60 10.46 -11.37
N TYR A 121 -11.29 10.59 -10.24
CA TYR A 121 -10.65 10.48 -8.92
C TYR A 121 -10.21 9.05 -8.63
N LEU A 122 -9.02 8.92 -8.02
CA LEU A 122 -8.53 7.66 -7.50
C LEU A 122 -9.45 7.21 -6.36
N LYS A 123 -9.91 5.97 -6.44
CA LYS A 123 -10.80 5.39 -5.44
C LYS A 123 -10.06 5.05 -4.16
N TYR A 124 -10.83 4.92 -3.08
CA TYR A 124 -10.34 4.38 -1.82
C TYR A 124 -9.78 2.97 -2.00
N PHE A 125 -8.69 2.68 -1.29
CA PHE A 125 -8.21 1.30 -1.11
C PHE A 125 -7.72 1.10 0.32
N ASN A 126 -7.88 -0.13 0.82
CA ASN A 126 -7.55 -0.51 2.19
C ASN A 126 -6.54 -1.64 2.20
N LYS A 127 -5.52 -1.51 3.05
CA LYS A 127 -4.54 -2.55 3.38
C LYS A 127 -4.04 -3.32 2.14
N VAL A 128 -3.70 -2.58 1.09
CA VAL A 128 -3.06 -3.12 -0.10
C VAL A 128 -1.70 -3.67 0.31
N PRO A 129 -1.39 -4.95 0.04
CA PRO A 129 -0.09 -5.52 0.37
C PRO A 129 1.00 -4.82 -0.46
N VAL A 130 2.06 -4.39 0.21
CA VAL A 130 3.25 -3.81 -0.42
C VAL A 130 4.35 -4.85 -0.34
N SER A 131 4.96 -5.17 -1.49
CA SER A 131 6.04 -6.15 -1.53
C SER A 131 7.26 -5.62 -0.79
N ASN A 132 7.63 -6.34 0.27
CA ASN A 132 8.84 -6.13 1.06
C ASN A 132 9.72 -7.39 1.00
N THR A 133 9.78 -7.99 -0.18
CA THR A 133 10.75 -9.05 -0.44
C THR A 133 12.06 -8.34 -0.64
N GLY A 134 12.90 -8.33 0.40
CA GLY A 134 14.29 -7.92 0.23
C GLY A 134 14.84 -8.62 -1.00
N THR A 135 15.31 -7.85 -1.98
CA THR A 135 16.48 -8.34 -2.68
C THR A 135 17.46 -8.61 -1.56
N ILE A 136 17.76 -9.89 -1.33
CA ILE A 136 19.07 -10.29 -0.84
C ILE A 136 20.05 -9.80 -1.91
N THR A 137 20.25 -8.49 -1.98
CA THR A 137 21.54 -7.93 -2.33
C THR A 137 22.42 -8.48 -1.23
N GLY A 138 23.05 -9.63 -1.50
CA GLY A 138 24.13 -10.12 -0.66
C GLY A 138 25.02 -8.93 -0.45
N SER A 139 24.97 -8.36 0.77
CA SER A 139 25.66 -7.13 1.09
C SER A 139 27.10 -7.37 0.69
N GLY A 140 27.52 -6.61 -0.32
CA GLY A 140 28.82 -6.75 -0.95
C GLY A 140 29.84 -6.89 0.15
N SER A 141 30.56 -8.01 0.12
CA SER A 141 31.70 -8.17 0.97
C SER A 141 32.59 -6.94 0.78
N THR A 142 32.83 -6.17 1.84
CA THR A 142 33.99 -5.26 1.86
C THR A 142 35.29 -6.05 1.96
N ASP A 143 35.23 -7.38 2.12
CA ASP A 143 36.38 -8.28 2.03
C ASP A 143 36.56 -8.73 0.56
N PRO A 144 37.59 -8.23 -0.13
CA PRO A 144 37.87 -8.52 -1.53
C PRO A 144 38.21 -10.00 -1.80
N ASN A 145 38.39 -10.81 -0.75
CA ASN A 145 38.74 -12.22 -0.88
C ASN A 145 37.52 -13.18 -0.73
N ARG A 146 36.32 -12.65 -0.50
CA ARG A 146 35.11 -13.47 -0.35
C ARG A 146 34.48 -13.80 -1.71
N PRO A 147 34.26 -15.09 -2.04
CA PRO A 147 33.55 -15.46 -3.25
C PRO A 147 32.13 -14.90 -3.32
N SER A 148 31.72 -14.41 -4.48
CA SER A 148 30.42 -13.76 -4.72
C SER A 148 29.21 -14.70 -4.58
N TYR A 149 29.43 -16.02 -4.57
CA TYR A 149 28.39 -17.02 -4.34
C TYR A 149 28.04 -17.20 -2.84
N LEU A 150 28.84 -16.62 -1.93
CA LEU A 150 28.60 -16.69 -0.50
C LEU A 150 27.89 -15.42 0.00
N THR A 151 26.77 -15.65 0.68
CA THR A 151 26.06 -14.63 1.46
C THR A 151 26.33 -14.86 2.94
N LEU A 152 26.51 -13.78 3.70
CA LEU A 152 26.63 -13.85 5.16
C LEU A 152 25.22 -13.96 5.74
N MET A 153 24.95 -15.06 6.45
CA MET A 153 23.74 -15.23 7.23
C MET A 153 24.04 -14.73 8.66
N GLU A 154 23.35 -13.68 9.09
CA GLU A 154 23.64 -13.03 10.38
C GLU A 154 23.24 -13.91 11.56
N ALA A 155 23.93 -13.71 12.70
CA ALA A 155 23.79 -14.54 13.89
C ALA A 155 22.38 -14.52 14.52
N GLY A 156 21.52 -13.59 14.12
CA GLY A 156 20.15 -13.46 14.64
C GLY A 156 19.27 -14.67 14.41
N GLU A 157 19.61 -15.54 13.44
CA GLU A 157 18.78 -16.68 13.05
C GLU A 157 19.31 -18.03 13.56
N PHE A 158 20.62 -18.16 13.80
CA PHE A 158 21.27 -19.43 14.22
C PHE A 158 22.22 -19.30 15.42
N GLY A 159 22.28 -18.15 16.09
CA GLY A 159 23.15 -17.91 17.25
C GLY A 159 24.64 -17.76 16.91
N GLN A 160 25.04 -17.97 15.64
CA GLN A 160 26.35 -17.68 15.07
C GLN A 160 26.18 -17.24 13.61
N ALA A 161 27.00 -16.27 13.16
CA ALA A 161 27.01 -15.86 11.76
C ALA A 161 27.67 -16.95 10.91
N MET A 162 27.00 -17.40 9.85
CA MET A 162 27.49 -18.46 8.98
C MET A 162 27.45 -18.02 7.51
N PHE A 163 28.33 -18.57 6.68
CA PHE A 163 28.27 -18.35 5.24
C PHE A 163 27.29 -19.34 4.61
N ALA A 164 26.34 -18.82 3.82
CA ALA A 164 25.37 -19.60 3.07
C ALA A 164 25.52 -19.35 1.57
N LEU A 165 25.15 -20.32 0.74
CA LEU A 165 25.06 -20.11 -0.69
C LEU A 165 23.92 -19.12 -0.98
N GLY A 166 24.24 -18.01 -1.64
CA GLY A 166 23.25 -17.02 -2.05
C GLY A 166 22.50 -17.44 -3.31
N ASN A 167 21.42 -16.74 -3.64
CA ASN A 167 20.59 -17.00 -4.82
C ASN A 167 21.31 -16.82 -6.18
N GLN A 168 22.58 -16.38 -6.17
CA GLN A 168 23.47 -16.30 -7.34
C GLN A 168 24.38 -17.53 -7.50
N ALA A 169 24.29 -18.52 -6.60
CA ALA A 169 25.05 -19.77 -6.68
C ALA A 169 24.44 -20.72 -7.74
N THR A 170 24.38 -20.27 -8.99
CA THR A 170 24.13 -21.18 -10.10
C THR A 170 25.39 -22.04 -10.25
N ALA A 171 25.26 -23.36 -10.05
CA ALA A 171 26.34 -24.28 -10.37
C ALA A 171 26.57 -24.23 -11.89
N VAL A 172 27.65 -23.60 -12.33
CA VAL A 172 28.19 -23.87 -13.67
C VAL A 172 28.76 -25.28 -13.60
N SER A 173 28.01 -26.25 -14.12
CA SER A 173 28.55 -27.58 -14.38
C SER A 173 29.41 -27.46 -15.63
N ASP A 174 30.72 -27.61 -15.48
CA ASP A 174 31.63 -27.76 -16.61
C ASP A 174 31.40 -29.14 -17.23
N VAL A 175 31.19 -29.22 -18.54
CA VAL A 175 31.19 -30.45 -19.36
C VAL A 175 32.15 -30.23 -20.51
#